data_AF-A0AAP5MB90-F1
#
_entry.id   AF-A0AAP5MB90-F1
#
_cell.length_a   1.000
_cell.length_b   1.000
_cell.length_c   1.000
_cell.angle_alpha   90.00
_cell.angle_beta   90.00
_cell.angle_gamma   90.00
#
_symmetry.space_group_name_H-M   'P 1'
#
loop_
_entity.id
_entity.type
_entity.pdbx_description
1 polymer ?
#
loop_
_entity_poly.entity_id
_entity_poly.type
_entity_poly.pdbx_seq_one_letter_code
_entity_poly.pdbx_strand_id
1 'polypeptide(L)'
;MSPQDKPLTKDDFINSCWKDLINNSERKDCRTYFQAFWKKAREAEEVGNVREQSVYAILASVTSPAIKPESTEEFFADVFKNLTDEQLNFLAEIVVEISDSELQARLADILWVKQRNYKMAQLAVSTYLQSATTLENPHDWIYCFDRIERAFHLAQKINHKKDEVVLHIEAVLDRYNGEDPKWLTSKLLGLLQKYRLGDPIKHANVAEKAASFAESANDWRKARTLWEIKAVWHRLEKDYEKERVASMLAAETYVKEAESFLKENPPSYLAASRFMQQAVEAFRSISGTKEQTVNARARAEEVHKLLLQYQEQTLNEMIVSSHEIDVSELVEQARNHVRGKNFQNALFALTLLGAPTNVSELRKQVQTQASEFVFSDLFPAVMVNEMGKVVARQPGSVLSTNPDEAEAATNFQMYRNAIYNQNVQAQAYIEPARYQLAFGLI
;
A
#
# COMPACT_ATOMS: atom_id res chain seq x y z
N MET A 1 -13.52 0.88 53.63
CA MET A 1 -13.08 0.44 52.30
C MET A 1 -13.12 -1.07 52.28
N SER A 2 -13.94 -1.64 51.38
CA SER A 2 -13.92 -3.08 51.14
C SER A 2 -12.51 -3.50 50.71
N PRO A 3 -12.04 -4.74 50.97
CA PRO A 3 -10.78 -5.24 50.41
C PRO A 3 -10.66 -5.06 48.88
N GLN A 4 -11.80 -4.92 48.20
CA GLN A 4 -11.96 -4.69 46.76
C GLN A 4 -11.69 -3.23 46.32
N ASP A 5 -11.71 -2.25 47.23
CA ASP A 5 -11.49 -0.83 46.92
C ASP A 5 -10.02 -0.40 47.12
N LYS A 6 -9.14 -1.34 47.46
CA LYS A 6 -7.71 -1.05 47.67
C LYS A 6 -6.97 -1.09 46.33
N PRO A 7 -6.04 -0.15 46.08
CA PRO A 7 -5.15 -0.23 44.92
C PRO A 7 -4.47 -1.59 44.82
N LEU A 8 -4.26 -2.06 43.59
CA LEU A 8 -3.48 -3.26 43.33
C LEU A 8 -2.04 -3.06 43.81
N THR A 9 -1.47 -4.13 44.35
CA THR A 9 -0.12 -4.15 44.89
C THR A 9 0.79 -5.03 44.05
N LYS A 10 2.09 -4.80 44.13
CA LYS A 10 3.10 -5.69 43.55
C LYS A 10 2.90 -7.18 43.91
N ASP A 11 2.47 -7.47 45.14
CA ASP A 11 2.20 -8.85 45.59
C ASP A 11 1.03 -9.49 44.85
N ASP A 12 0.00 -8.71 44.48
CA ASP A 12 -1.11 -9.21 43.66
C ASP A 12 -0.61 -9.69 42.28
N PHE A 13 0.40 -9.01 41.72
CA PHE A 13 1.05 -9.43 40.48
C PHE A 13 1.98 -10.63 40.67
N ILE A 14 2.85 -10.62 41.69
CA ILE A 14 3.81 -11.71 41.95
C ILE A 14 3.08 -13.04 42.20
N ASN A 15 1.96 -13.00 42.93
CA ASN A 15 1.16 -14.19 43.23
C ASN A 15 0.25 -14.61 42.07
N SER A 16 0.17 -13.83 40.99
CA SER A 16 -0.56 -14.22 39.79
C SER A 16 0.25 -15.21 38.94
N CYS A 17 -0.43 -16.08 38.21
CA CYS A 17 0.19 -17.06 37.31
C CYS A 17 0.63 -16.45 35.96
N TRP A 18 0.97 -15.16 35.91
CA TRP A 18 1.30 -14.45 34.67
C TRP A 18 2.47 -15.08 33.90
N LYS A 19 3.48 -15.59 34.63
CA LYS A 19 4.66 -16.23 34.03
C LYS A 19 4.27 -17.46 33.21
N ASP A 20 3.37 -18.28 33.74
CA ASP A 20 2.93 -19.50 33.07
C ASP A 20 2.13 -19.18 31.79
N LEU A 21 1.32 -18.12 31.82
CA LEU A 21 0.58 -17.65 30.64
C LEU A 21 1.52 -17.21 29.52
N ILE A 22 2.53 -16.41 29.86
CA ILE A 22 3.54 -15.98 28.89
C ILE A 22 4.35 -17.18 28.42
N ASN A 23 4.83 -18.03 29.33
CA ASN A 23 5.65 -19.20 28.99
C ASN A 23 4.94 -20.15 28.03
N ASN A 24 3.64 -20.37 28.22
CA ASN A 24 2.79 -21.22 27.37
C ASN A 24 2.26 -20.51 26.11
N SER A 25 2.56 -19.23 25.91
CA SER A 25 2.17 -18.50 24.70
C SER A 25 2.98 -18.99 23.49
N GLU A 26 2.29 -19.27 22.37
CA GLU A 26 2.89 -19.75 21.12
C GLU A 26 3.95 -18.80 20.57
N ARG A 27 3.75 -17.50 20.76
CA ARG A 27 4.68 -16.44 20.37
C ARG A 27 4.82 -15.44 21.51
N LYS A 28 6.05 -14.94 21.68
CA LYS A 28 6.40 -13.97 22.72
C LYS A 28 6.11 -12.53 22.29
N ASP A 29 4.87 -12.26 21.89
CA ASP A 29 4.43 -10.93 21.45
C ASP A 29 3.21 -10.42 22.23
N CYS A 30 3.06 -9.09 22.28
CA CYS A 30 1.94 -8.46 23.00
C CYS A 30 0.55 -8.90 22.50
N ARG A 31 0.37 -9.26 21.23
CA ARG A 31 -0.95 -9.66 20.69
C ARG A 31 -1.36 -11.01 21.27
N THR A 32 -0.43 -11.97 21.33
CA THR A 32 -0.67 -13.27 21.96
C THR A 32 -0.89 -13.10 23.46
N TYR A 33 -0.11 -12.24 24.12
CA TYR A 33 -0.27 -11.96 25.55
C TYR A 33 -1.64 -11.33 25.87
N PHE A 34 -2.11 -10.40 25.04
CA PHE A 34 -3.43 -9.81 25.18
C PHE A 34 -4.52 -10.88 25.23
N GLN A 35 -4.49 -11.84 24.31
CA GLN A 35 -5.49 -12.91 24.26
C GLN A 35 -5.46 -13.77 25.54
N ALA A 36 -4.25 -14.13 26.00
CA ALA A 36 -4.07 -14.94 27.20
C ALA A 36 -4.54 -14.19 28.48
N PHE A 37 -4.13 -12.93 28.65
CA PHE A 37 -4.53 -12.11 29.79
C PHE A 37 -6.03 -11.79 29.76
N TRP A 38 -6.58 -11.47 28.60
CA TRP A 38 -8.01 -11.19 28.48
C TRP A 38 -8.85 -12.42 28.85
N LYS A 39 -8.48 -13.61 28.36
CA LYS A 39 -9.14 -14.86 28.74
C LYS A 39 -9.08 -15.08 30.26
N LYS A 40 -7.91 -14.90 30.88
CA LYS A 40 -7.75 -15.09 32.33
C LYS A 40 -8.48 -14.06 33.18
N ALA A 41 -8.60 -12.83 32.70
CA ALA A 41 -9.43 -11.82 33.34
C ALA A 41 -10.91 -12.26 33.39
N ARG A 42 -11.43 -12.88 32.30
CA ARG A 42 -12.81 -13.38 32.25
C ARG A 42 -13.03 -14.59 33.15
N GLU A 43 -12.08 -15.53 33.18
CA GLU A 43 -12.15 -16.67 34.11
C GLU A 43 -12.15 -16.21 35.58
N ALA A 44 -11.33 -15.22 35.94
CA ALA A 44 -11.29 -14.64 37.28
C ALA A 44 -12.59 -13.89 37.64
N GLU A 45 -13.22 -13.24 36.67
CA GLU A 45 -14.53 -12.60 36.81
C GLU A 45 -15.63 -13.64 37.12
N GLU A 46 -15.64 -14.77 36.39
CA GLU A 46 -16.63 -15.85 36.56
C GLU A 46 -16.57 -16.50 37.95
N VAL A 47 -15.38 -16.64 38.54
CA VAL A 47 -15.19 -17.20 39.89
C VAL A 47 -15.22 -16.15 41.01
N GLY A 48 -15.44 -14.87 40.67
CA GLY A 48 -15.53 -13.76 41.63
C GLY A 48 -14.19 -13.32 42.24
N ASN A 49 -13.05 -13.67 41.63
CA ASN A 49 -11.73 -13.24 42.08
C ASN A 49 -11.39 -11.84 41.52
N VAL A 50 -11.93 -10.80 42.18
CA VAL A 50 -11.84 -9.39 41.73
C VAL A 50 -10.40 -8.89 41.60
N ARG A 51 -9.48 -9.30 42.50
CA ARG A 51 -8.07 -8.85 42.45
C ARG A 51 -7.36 -9.43 41.23
N GLU A 52 -7.48 -10.73 41.03
CA GLU A 52 -6.88 -11.42 39.89
C GLU A 52 -7.47 -10.92 38.55
N GLN A 53 -8.78 -10.73 38.49
CA GLN A 53 -9.46 -10.09 37.35
C GLN A 53 -8.83 -8.73 37.04
N SER A 54 -8.63 -7.89 38.06
CA SER A 54 -8.10 -6.53 37.89
C SER A 54 -6.66 -6.54 37.38
N VAL A 55 -5.81 -7.43 37.90
CA VAL A 55 -4.42 -7.61 37.42
C VAL A 55 -4.41 -7.97 35.94
N TYR A 56 -5.14 -9.01 35.55
CA TYR A 56 -5.16 -9.46 34.15
C TYR A 56 -5.87 -8.49 33.22
N ALA A 57 -6.89 -7.77 33.68
CA ALA A 57 -7.57 -6.73 32.88
C ALA A 57 -6.61 -5.59 32.53
N ILE A 58 -5.78 -5.14 33.48
CA ILE A 58 -4.74 -4.13 33.21
C ILE A 58 -3.70 -4.68 32.25
N LEU A 59 -3.19 -5.90 32.48
CA LEU A 59 -2.21 -6.52 31.59
C LEU A 59 -2.73 -6.71 30.16
N ALA A 60 -3.99 -7.12 30.01
CA ALA A 60 -4.66 -7.20 28.72
C ALA A 60 -4.78 -5.82 28.06
N SER A 61 -5.19 -4.81 28.82
CA SER A 61 -5.32 -3.43 28.30
C SER A 61 -3.99 -2.90 27.74
N VAL A 62 -2.89 -3.07 28.47
CA VAL A 62 -1.56 -2.56 28.05
C VAL A 62 -0.91 -3.37 26.92
N THR A 63 -1.33 -4.60 26.69
CA THR A 63 -0.80 -5.49 25.63
C THR A 63 -1.65 -5.48 24.36
N SER A 64 -2.89 -5.02 24.41
CA SER A 64 -3.81 -4.98 23.25
C SER A 64 -3.29 -4.15 22.06
N PRO A 65 -2.73 -2.93 22.23
CA PRO A 65 -2.39 -2.09 21.09
C PRO A 65 -1.10 -2.53 20.39
N ALA A 66 -1.12 -2.61 19.05
CA ALA A 66 0.09 -2.82 18.25
C ALA A 66 1.08 -1.65 18.40
N ILE A 67 2.37 -1.92 18.23
CA ILE A 67 3.40 -0.86 18.13
C ILE A 67 3.26 -0.22 16.75
N LYS A 68 3.38 1.11 16.69
CA LYS A 68 3.45 1.87 15.44
C LYS A 68 4.74 2.68 15.47
N PRO A 69 5.90 2.11 15.09
CA PRO A 69 7.20 2.66 15.52
C PRO A 69 7.40 4.16 15.25
N GLU A 70 6.90 4.67 14.12
CA GLU A 70 7.00 6.10 13.76
C GLU A 70 6.10 7.04 14.60
N SER A 71 4.97 6.56 15.11
CA SER A 71 3.97 7.36 15.83
C SER A 71 3.60 6.79 17.20
N THR A 72 4.44 5.90 17.75
CA THR A 72 4.11 5.12 18.96
C THR A 72 3.79 6.02 20.14
N GLU A 73 4.50 7.14 20.32
CA GLU A 73 4.23 8.02 21.46
C GLU A 73 2.87 8.70 21.38
N GLU A 74 2.50 9.25 20.22
CA GLU A 74 1.19 9.88 20.00
C GLU A 74 0.07 8.85 20.11
N PHE A 75 0.29 7.68 19.50
CA PHE A 75 -0.66 6.57 19.54
C PHE A 75 -0.86 6.04 20.97
N PHE A 76 0.22 5.81 21.73
CA PHE A 76 0.12 5.35 23.12
C PHE A 76 -0.45 6.43 24.03
N ALA A 77 -0.16 7.71 23.80
CA ALA A 77 -0.74 8.79 24.57
C ALA A 77 -2.27 8.81 24.46
N ASP A 78 -2.81 8.62 23.25
CA ASP A 78 -4.27 8.55 23.02
C ASP A 78 -4.88 7.23 23.52
N VAL A 79 -4.29 6.09 23.16
CA VAL A 79 -4.84 4.77 23.51
C VAL A 79 -4.83 4.54 25.03
N PHE A 80 -3.79 5.02 25.72
CA PHE A 80 -3.66 4.91 27.17
C PHE A 80 -4.05 6.20 27.90
N LYS A 81 -4.91 7.04 27.32
CA LYS A 81 -5.38 8.27 27.97
C LYS A 81 -6.17 8.01 29.26
N ASN A 82 -6.85 6.87 29.34
CA ASN A 82 -7.71 6.50 30.47
C ASN A 82 -6.99 5.67 31.56
N LEU A 83 -5.68 5.41 31.44
CA LEU A 83 -4.95 4.77 32.54
C LEU A 83 -4.85 5.74 33.72
N THR A 84 -5.26 5.29 34.90
CA THR A 84 -5.22 6.10 36.12
C THR A 84 -3.82 6.15 36.72
N ASP A 85 -3.54 7.14 37.57
CA ASP A 85 -2.25 7.22 38.27
C ASP A 85 -1.98 6.00 39.15
N GLU A 86 -3.02 5.42 39.77
CA GLU A 86 -2.91 4.17 40.53
C GLU A 86 -2.47 2.99 39.64
N GLN A 87 -3.05 2.86 38.45
CA GLN A 87 -2.65 1.84 37.49
C GLN A 87 -1.22 2.06 36.99
N LEU A 88 -0.83 3.31 36.69
CA LEU A 88 0.53 3.64 36.27
C LEU A 88 1.56 3.36 37.37
N ASN A 89 1.24 3.65 38.63
CA ASN A 89 2.10 3.33 39.77
C ASN A 89 2.23 1.82 39.96
N PHE A 90 1.13 1.07 39.85
CA PHE A 90 1.17 -0.40 39.85
C PHE A 90 2.07 -0.95 38.73
N LEU A 91 1.94 -0.45 37.50
CA LEU A 91 2.81 -0.84 36.37
C LEU A 91 4.29 -0.51 36.64
N ALA A 92 4.58 0.63 37.26
CA ALA A 92 5.93 1.04 37.63
C ALA A 92 6.55 0.14 38.72
N GLU A 93 5.75 -0.39 39.65
CA GLU A 93 6.21 -1.33 40.67
C GLU A 93 6.54 -2.70 40.09
N ILE A 94 5.75 -3.19 39.13
CA ILE A 94 5.90 -4.55 38.60
C ILE A 94 6.91 -4.66 37.46
N VAL A 95 7.24 -3.58 36.74
CA VAL A 95 8.09 -3.63 35.54
C VAL A 95 9.46 -4.28 35.79
N VAL A 96 10.01 -4.13 37.01
CA VAL A 96 11.31 -4.73 37.40
C VAL A 96 11.22 -6.22 37.73
N GLU A 97 10.01 -6.76 37.98
CA GLU A 97 9.77 -8.18 38.26
C GLU A 97 9.52 -9.00 36.98
N ILE A 98 9.30 -8.31 35.85
CA ILE A 98 8.97 -8.96 34.59
C ILE A 98 10.25 -9.44 33.92
N SER A 99 10.39 -10.75 33.82
CA SER A 99 11.51 -11.42 33.14
C SER A 99 11.34 -11.52 31.62
N ASP A 100 10.11 -11.40 31.11
CA ASP A 100 9.84 -11.45 29.67
C ASP A 100 10.13 -10.09 29.01
N SER A 101 11.06 -10.08 28.04
CA SER A 101 11.55 -8.84 27.42
C SER A 101 10.45 -8.06 26.68
N GLU A 102 9.50 -8.75 26.05
CA GLU A 102 8.42 -8.10 25.30
C GLU A 102 7.46 -7.37 26.24
N LEU A 103 6.98 -8.04 27.28
CA LEU A 103 6.08 -7.41 28.26
C LEU A 103 6.81 -6.31 29.04
N GLN A 104 8.06 -6.54 29.44
CA GLN A 104 8.85 -5.53 30.15
C GLN A 104 9.07 -4.28 29.29
N ALA A 105 9.40 -4.44 28.01
CA ALA A 105 9.55 -3.32 27.08
C ALA A 105 8.24 -2.54 26.92
N ARG A 106 7.11 -3.24 26.79
CA ARG A 106 5.80 -2.61 26.67
C ARG A 106 5.48 -1.73 27.87
N LEU A 107 5.64 -2.24 29.08
CA LEU A 107 5.35 -1.47 30.29
C LEU A 107 6.29 -0.28 30.43
N ALA A 108 7.59 -0.48 30.20
CA ALA A 108 8.57 0.59 30.26
C ALA A 108 8.27 1.70 29.24
N ASP A 109 7.86 1.36 28.03
CA ASP A 109 7.49 2.33 26.99
C ASP A 109 6.22 3.12 27.36
N ILE A 110 5.19 2.45 27.91
CA ILE A 110 3.98 3.13 28.39
C ILE A 110 4.33 4.11 29.52
N LEU A 111 5.15 3.69 30.48
CA LEU A 111 5.59 4.55 31.58
C LEU A 111 6.44 5.73 31.08
N TRP A 112 7.26 5.53 30.05
CA TRP A 112 7.94 6.63 29.36
C TRP A 112 6.93 7.62 28.75
N VAL A 113 5.96 7.13 27.98
CA VAL A 113 4.98 8.00 27.29
C VAL A 113 4.09 8.75 28.29
N LYS A 114 3.62 8.08 29.34
CA LYS A 114 2.63 8.61 30.29
C LYS A 114 3.24 9.43 31.43
N GLN A 115 4.39 9.01 31.95
CA GLN A 115 5.02 9.67 33.11
C GLN A 115 6.31 10.43 32.75
N ARG A 116 6.78 10.34 31.50
CA ARG A 116 8.07 10.90 31.06
C ARG A 116 9.26 10.42 31.90
N ASN A 117 9.16 9.20 32.44
CA ASN A 117 10.21 8.59 33.22
C ASN A 117 11.38 8.13 32.32
N TYR A 118 12.45 8.92 32.30
CA TYR A 118 13.62 8.68 31.45
C TYR A 118 14.26 7.30 31.67
N LYS A 119 14.29 6.79 32.91
CA LYS A 119 14.84 5.45 33.21
C LYS A 119 14.03 4.35 32.52
N MET A 120 12.72 4.53 32.39
CA MET A 120 11.85 3.58 31.68
C MET A 120 12.10 3.61 30.17
N ALA A 121 12.39 4.76 29.60
CA ALA A 121 12.82 4.83 28.19
C ALA A 121 14.13 4.07 27.96
N GLN A 122 15.11 4.22 28.87
CA GLN A 122 16.38 3.47 28.79
C GLN A 122 16.18 1.96 28.88
N LEU A 123 15.31 1.53 29.81
CA LEU A 123 14.93 0.13 29.95
C LEU A 123 14.26 -0.38 28.66
N ALA A 124 13.28 0.35 28.13
CA ALA A 124 12.54 0.00 26.92
C ALA A 124 13.46 -0.19 25.70
N VAL A 125 14.49 0.65 25.53
CA VAL A 125 15.48 0.46 24.44
C VAL A 125 16.12 -0.91 24.52
N SER A 126 16.64 -1.28 25.69
CA SER A 126 17.38 -2.54 25.86
C SER A 126 16.46 -3.75 25.75
N THR A 127 15.26 -3.69 26.33
CA THR A 127 14.31 -4.80 26.35
C THR A 127 13.60 -5.00 25.02
N TYR A 128 13.33 -3.94 24.25
CA TYR A 128 12.84 -4.10 22.88
C TYR A 128 13.88 -4.78 21.97
N LEU A 129 15.19 -4.53 22.12
CA LEU A 129 16.21 -5.27 21.38
C LEU A 129 16.25 -6.76 21.74
N GLN A 130 16.07 -7.09 23.02
CA GLN A 130 15.97 -8.49 23.47
C GLN A 130 14.69 -9.17 22.95
N SER A 131 13.56 -8.44 22.96
CA SER A 131 12.32 -8.91 22.36
C SER A 131 12.49 -9.14 20.85
N ALA A 132 13.13 -8.20 20.14
CA ALA A 132 13.44 -8.34 18.72
C ALA A 132 14.29 -9.59 18.43
N THR A 133 15.28 -9.89 19.28
CA THR A 133 16.08 -11.11 19.18
C THR A 133 15.23 -12.36 19.35
N THR A 134 14.31 -12.35 20.33
CA THR A 134 13.41 -13.48 20.60
C THR A 134 12.41 -13.71 19.46
N LEU A 135 11.95 -12.62 18.84
CA LEU A 135 10.99 -12.62 17.73
C LEU A 135 11.66 -12.64 16.35
N GLU A 136 12.99 -12.80 16.29
CA GLU A 136 13.75 -12.74 15.04
C GLU A 136 13.37 -13.94 14.15
N ASN A 137 12.59 -13.65 13.10
CA ASN A 137 12.22 -14.63 12.09
C ASN A 137 12.12 -13.92 10.73
N PRO A 138 12.90 -14.32 9.71
CA PRO A 138 12.94 -13.59 8.45
C PRO A 138 11.67 -13.81 7.59
N HIS A 139 10.85 -14.83 7.89
CA HIS A 139 9.53 -15.02 7.25
C HIS A 139 8.46 -14.13 7.88
N ASP A 140 8.52 -13.94 9.20
CA ASP A 140 7.61 -13.12 10.02
C ASP A 140 8.32 -11.83 10.50
N TRP A 141 9.10 -11.21 9.60
CA TRP A 141 10.09 -10.17 9.94
C TRP A 141 9.52 -8.94 10.64
N ILE A 142 8.22 -8.64 10.44
CA ILE A 142 7.55 -7.46 11.01
C ILE A 142 7.68 -7.44 12.54
N TYR A 143 7.57 -8.60 13.20
CA TYR A 143 7.61 -8.65 14.66
C TYR A 143 8.95 -8.18 15.22
N CYS A 144 10.07 -8.69 14.69
CA CYS A 144 11.39 -8.22 15.13
C CYS A 144 11.69 -6.79 14.67
N PHE A 145 11.34 -6.45 13.42
CA PHE A 145 11.62 -5.13 12.85
C PHE A 145 10.92 -4.00 13.62
N ASP A 146 9.64 -4.15 13.98
CA ASP A 146 8.90 -3.12 14.72
C ASP A 146 9.57 -2.80 16.08
N ARG A 147 10.13 -3.82 16.75
CA ARG A 147 10.85 -3.63 18.03
C ARG A 147 12.20 -2.97 17.81
N ILE A 148 12.94 -3.38 16.78
CA ILE A 148 14.20 -2.73 16.39
C ILE A 148 13.95 -1.25 16.07
N GLU A 149 12.96 -0.94 15.24
CA GLU A 149 12.64 0.43 14.85
C GLU A 149 12.16 1.26 16.05
N ARG A 150 11.34 0.69 16.94
CA ARG A 150 10.93 1.39 18.17
C ARG A 150 12.11 1.64 19.10
N ALA A 151 12.98 0.64 19.32
CA ALA A 151 14.19 0.80 20.12
C ALA A 151 15.11 1.87 19.52
N PHE A 152 15.24 1.89 18.19
CA PHE A 152 16.00 2.90 17.46
C PHE A 152 15.44 4.31 17.67
N HIS A 153 14.13 4.52 17.49
CA HIS A 153 13.51 5.83 17.72
C HIS A 153 13.65 6.30 19.17
N LEU A 154 13.46 5.41 20.14
CA LEU A 154 13.70 5.72 21.55
C LEU A 154 15.15 6.11 21.78
N ALA A 155 16.11 5.26 21.41
CA ALA A 155 17.55 5.51 21.56
C ALA A 155 17.98 6.84 20.95
N GLN A 156 17.45 7.17 19.77
CA GLN A 156 17.69 8.44 19.10
C GLN A 156 17.15 9.62 19.91
N LYS A 157 15.90 9.51 20.38
CA LYS A 157 15.20 10.56 21.11
C LYS A 157 15.80 10.85 22.47
N ILE A 158 16.16 9.82 23.23
CA ILE A 158 16.74 9.96 24.57
C ILE A 158 18.27 10.06 24.55
N ASN A 159 18.91 9.97 23.39
CA ASN A 159 20.36 9.99 23.27
C ASN A 159 21.05 8.91 24.12
N HIS A 160 20.55 7.67 24.07
CA HIS A 160 21.03 6.55 24.87
C HIS A 160 21.16 5.29 24.02
N LYS A 161 22.31 4.59 24.10
CA LYS A 161 22.55 3.30 23.44
C LYS A 161 22.31 3.25 21.92
N LYS A 162 22.48 4.39 21.23
CA LYS A 162 22.36 4.48 19.77
C LYS A 162 23.26 3.46 19.07
N ASP A 163 24.51 3.38 19.49
CA ASP A 163 25.50 2.47 18.91
C ASP A 163 25.13 0.99 19.15
N GLU A 164 24.58 0.65 20.32
CA GLU A 164 24.11 -0.72 20.59
C GLU A 164 22.95 -1.13 19.66
N VAL A 165 22.02 -0.21 19.39
CA VAL A 165 20.93 -0.48 18.43
C VAL A 165 21.48 -0.66 17.02
N VAL A 166 22.41 0.20 16.58
CA VAL A 166 23.04 0.06 15.26
C VAL A 166 23.81 -1.25 15.17
N LEU A 167 24.58 -1.63 16.18
CA LEU A 167 25.29 -2.92 16.23
C LEU A 167 24.33 -4.11 16.17
N HIS A 168 23.17 -4.01 16.81
CA HIS A 168 22.14 -5.05 16.69
C HIS A 168 21.61 -5.15 15.25
N ILE A 169 21.32 -4.02 14.59
CA ILE A 169 20.90 -4.00 13.19
C ILE A 169 21.98 -4.60 12.28
N GLU A 170 23.24 -4.21 12.46
CA GLU A 170 24.38 -4.74 11.72
C GLU A 170 24.52 -6.26 11.90
N ALA A 171 24.35 -6.77 13.12
CA ALA A 171 24.41 -8.20 13.39
C ALA A 171 23.30 -8.98 12.67
N VAL A 172 22.09 -8.42 12.59
CA VAL A 172 20.98 -9.03 11.84
C VAL A 172 21.26 -9.01 10.33
N LEU A 173 21.77 -7.89 9.82
CA LEU A 173 22.18 -7.76 8.41
C LEU A 173 23.29 -8.76 8.05
N ASP A 174 24.30 -8.92 8.91
CA ASP A 174 25.40 -9.87 8.71
C ASP A 174 24.92 -11.32 8.78
N ARG A 175 23.94 -11.62 9.64
CA ARG A 175 23.36 -12.96 9.78
C ARG A 175 22.63 -13.42 8.52
N TYR A 176 21.78 -12.56 7.95
CA TYR A 176 20.99 -12.90 6.75
C TYR A 176 21.74 -12.60 5.46
N ASN A 177 22.64 -11.63 5.46
CA ASN A 177 23.50 -11.26 4.33
C ASN A 177 22.74 -11.20 2.99
N GLY A 178 21.57 -10.57 3.00
CA GLY A 178 20.71 -10.40 1.83
C GLY A 178 19.85 -11.60 1.41
N GLU A 179 19.96 -12.74 2.08
CA GLU A 179 19.28 -13.99 1.73
C GLU A 179 17.97 -14.21 2.50
N ASP A 180 17.46 -13.19 3.20
CA ASP A 180 16.14 -13.29 3.84
C ASP A 180 15.04 -13.47 2.78
N PRO A 181 13.97 -14.24 3.06
CA PRO A 181 12.96 -14.61 2.09
C PRO A 181 11.96 -13.47 1.82
N LYS A 182 11.92 -12.43 2.66
CA LYS A 182 10.94 -11.35 2.60
C LYS A 182 11.64 -10.00 2.56
N TRP A 183 11.32 -9.06 3.45
CA TRP A 183 11.74 -7.66 3.32
C TRP A 183 12.69 -7.21 4.42
N LEU A 184 13.17 -8.11 5.29
CA LEU A 184 13.92 -7.73 6.49
C LEU A 184 15.19 -6.95 6.15
N THR A 185 16.03 -7.47 5.25
CA THR A 185 17.25 -6.77 4.82
C THR A 185 16.95 -5.39 4.26
N SER A 186 15.97 -5.29 3.34
CA SER A 186 15.61 -4.00 2.72
C SER A 186 15.13 -2.97 3.74
N LYS A 187 14.39 -3.40 4.77
CA LYS A 187 13.84 -2.52 5.81
C LYS A 187 14.92 -2.05 6.78
N LEU A 188 15.81 -2.93 7.19
CA LEU A 188 16.95 -2.58 8.05
C LEU A 188 17.94 -1.66 7.34
N LEU A 189 18.30 -1.96 6.08
CA LEU A 189 19.13 -1.06 5.27
C LEU A 189 18.46 0.30 5.10
N GLY A 190 17.18 0.34 4.75
CA GLY A 190 16.42 1.58 4.61
C GLY A 190 16.38 2.40 5.91
N LEU A 191 16.26 1.74 7.07
CA LEU A 191 16.30 2.39 8.38
C LEU A 191 17.67 3.05 8.62
N LEU A 192 18.78 2.33 8.43
CA LEU A 192 20.13 2.90 8.57
C LEU A 192 20.37 4.04 7.58
N GLN A 193 19.91 3.89 6.34
CA GLN A 193 20.05 4.87 5.27
C GLN A 193 19.32 6.18 5.58
N LYS A 194 18.09 6.10 6.14
CA LYS A 194 17.29 7.28 6.55
C LYS A 194 18.05 8.17 7.54
N TYR A 195 18.86 7.57 8.41
CA TYR A 195 19.65 8.27 9.42
C TYR A 195 21.15 8.39 9.08
N ARG A 196 21.57 7.91 7.90
CA ARG A 196 22.96 7.93 7.41
C ARG A 196 23.94 7.24 8.39
N LEU A 197 23.57 6.04 8.86
CA LEU A 197 24.33 5.27 9.82
C LEU A 197 24.97 4.04 9.18
N GLY A 198 26.13 3.64 9.72
CA GLY A 198 26.93 2.49 9.29
C GLY A 198 27.80 2.77 8.06
N ASP A 199 28.36 1.71 7.47
CA ASP A 199 29.32 1.79 6.36
C ASP A 199 28.59 1.66 5.01
N PRO A 200 28.51 2.75 4.22
CA PRO A 200 27.85 2.72 2.93
C PRO A 200 28.40 1.66 1.97
N ILE A 201 29.70 1.34 2.02
CA ILE A 201 30.33 0.38 1.09
C ILE A 201 29.83 -1.02 1.43
N LYS A 202 29.88 -1.36 2.73
CA LYS A 202 29.35 -2.61 3.27
C LYS A 202 27.88 -2.78 2.88
N HIS A 203 27.07 -1.76 3.13
CA HIS A 203 25.62 -1.81 2.91
C HIS A 203 25.23 -1.87 1.43
N ALA A 204 25.94 -1.18 0.56
CA ALA A 204 25.77 -1.29 -0.89
C ALA A 204 26.04 -2.72 -1.39
N ASN A 205 27.07 -3.38 -0.85
CA ASN A 205 27.38 -4.79 -1.19
C ASN A 205 26.30 -5.76 -0.69
N VAL A 206 25.78 -5.57 0.52
CA VAL A 206 24.66 -6.38 1.04
C VAL A 206 23.41 -6.18 0.18
N ALA A 207 23.10 -4.92 -0.19
CA ALA A 207 21.98 -4.60 -1.07
C ALA A 207 22.12 -5.25 -2.46
N GLU A 208 23.32 -5.23 -3.05
CA GLU A 208 23.62 -5.89 -4.34
C GLU A 208 23.39 -7.40 -4.29
N LYS A 209 23.91 -8.04 -3.25
CA LYS A 209 23.74 -9.49 -3.07
C LYS A 209 22.27 -9.84 -2.92
N ALA A 210 21.55 -9.09 -2.08
CA ALA A 210 20.12 -9.28 -1.86
C ALA A 210 19.30 -9.05 -3.15
N ALA A 211 19.64 -8.01 -3.92
CA ALA A 211 18.96 -7.71 -5.18
C ALA A 211 19.16 -8.83 -6.20
N SER A 212 20.40 -9.32 -6.34
CA SER A 212 20.75 -10.42 -7.24
C SER A 212 20.01 -11.72 -6.85
N PHE A 213 19.92 -12.02 -5.55
CA PHE A 213 19.14 -13.15 -5.05
C PHE A 213 17.64 -13.01 -5.40
N ALA A 214 17.06 -11.83 -5.20
CA ALA A 214 15.67 -11.55 -5.55
C ALA A 214 15.41 -11.67 -7.06
N GLU A 215 16.33 -11.19 -7.92
CA GLU A 215 16.24 -11.38 -9.37
C GLU A 215 16.27 -12.87 -9.76
N SER A 216 17.13 -13.67 -9.12
CA SER A 216 17.19 -15.12 -9.40
C SER A 216 15.89 -15.86 -9.03
N ALA A 217 15.13 -15.32 -8.07
CA ALA A 217 13.82 -15.81 -7.66
C ALA A 217 12.66 -15.20 -8.48
N ASN A 218 12.95 -14.35 -9.48
CA ASN A 218 11.98 -13.55 -10.22
C ASN A 218 11.11 -12.63 -9.34
N ASP A 219 11.56 -12.25 -8.13
CA ASP A 219 10.91 -11.24 -7.30
C ASP A 219 11.38 -9.85 -7.73
N TRP A 220 10.87 -9.41 -8.88
CA TRP A 220 11.28 -8.18 -9.55
C TRP A 220 11.05 -6.94 -8.69
N ARG A 221 9.97 -6.93 -7.90
CA ARG A 221 9.65 -5.82 -7.00
C ARG A 221 10.68 -5.71 -5.89
N LYS A 222 11.04 -6.82 -5.23
CA LYS A 222 12.06 -6.83 -4.19
C LYS A 222 13.44 -6.46 -4.75
N ALA A 223 13.81 -7.05 -5.88
CA ALA A 223 15.06 -6.74 -6.57
C ALA A 223 15.19 -5.24 -6.85
N ARG A 224 14.13 -4.62 -7.41
CA ARG A 224 14.09 -3.18 -7.69
C ARG A 224 14.35 -2.34 -6.45
N THR A 225 13.61 -2.60 -5.37
CA THR A 225 13.77 -1.85 -4.11
C THR A 225 15.19 -1.98 -3.57
N LEU A 226 15.83 -3.15 -3.68
CA LEU A 226 17.20 -3.35 -3.22
C LEU A 226 18.23 -2.65 -4.11
N TRP A 227 18.02 -2.61 -5.43
CA TRP A 227 18.84 -1.80 -6.34
C TRP A 227 18.70 -0.30 -6.06
N GLU A 228 17.51 0.18 -5.76
CA GLU A 228 17.26 1.57 -5.34
C GLU A 228 17.97 1.90 -4.02
N ILE A 229 17.91 0.99 -3.03
CA ILE A 229 18.66 1.12 -1.77
C ILE A 229 20.18 1.21 -2.05
N LYS A 230 20.72 0.32 -2.90
CA LYS A 230 22.14 0.37 -3.32
C LYS A 230 22.49 1.72 -3.94
N ALA A 231 21.65 2.23 -4.84
CA ALA A 231 21.87 3.51 -5.49
C ALA A 231 21.99 4.65 -4.46
N VAL A 232 21.12 4.66 -3.45
CA VAL A 232 21.20 5.69 -2.40
C VAL A 232 22.44 5.52 -1.50
N TRP A 233 22.89 4.30 -1.20
CA TRP A 233 24.15 4.11 -0.48
C TRP A 233 25.34 4.72 -1.23
N HIS A 234 25.46 4.48 -2.53
CA HIS A 234 26.50 5.11 -3.35
C HIS A 234 26.34 6.63 -3.45
N ARG A 235 25.11 7.14 -3.46
CA ARG A 235 24.87 8.58 -3.36
C ARG A 235 25.39 9.16 -2.04
N LEU A 236 25.22 8.46 -0.92
CA LEU A 236 25.74 8.88 0.39
C LEU A 236 27.29 8.89 0.40
N GLU A 237 27.93 7.99 -0.34
CA GLU A 237 29.38 8.00 -0.59
C GLU A 237 29.83 9.09 -1.56
N LYS A 238 28.89 9.73 -2.26
CA LYS A 238 29.13 10.63 -3.41
C LYS A 238 29.77 9.91 -4.61
N ASP A 239 29.61 8.60 -4.72
CA ASP A 239 29.96 7.82 -5.90
C ASP A 239 28.77 7.80 -6.89
N TYR A 240 28.61 8.93 -7.60
CA TYR A 240 27.49 9.12 -8.52
C TYR A 240 27.51 8.16 -9.73
N GLU A 241 28.67 7.59 -10.06
CA GLU A 241 28.76 6.61 -11.14
C GLU A 241 28.13 5.29 -10.72
N LYS A 242 28.48 4.77 -9.54
CA LYS A 242 27.85 3.57 -9.01
C LYS A 242 26.37 3.78 -8.68
N GLU A 243 25.97 4.98 -8.25
CA GLU A 243 24.55 5.34 -8.09
C GLU A 243 23.78 5.17 -9.42
N ARG A 244 24.33 5.68 -10.52
CA ARG A 244 23.73 5.55 -11.85
C ARG A 244 23.65 4.09 -12.29
N VAL A 245 24.73 3.32 -12.11
CA VAL A 245 24.74 1.89 -12.45
C VAL A 245 23.67 1.12 -11.68
N ALA A 246 23.56 1.34 -10.36
CA ALA A 246 22.53 0.71 -9.54
C ALA A 246 21.11 1.15 -9.95
N SER A 247 20.93 2.43 -10.32
CA SER A 247 19.66 2.95 -10.83
C SER A 247 19.27 2.34 -12.19
N MET A 248 20.24 2.08 -13.07
CA MET A 248 20.02 1.34 -14.31
C MET A 248 19.60 -0.09 -14.05
N LEU A 249 20.21 -0.78 -13.07
CA LEU A 249 19.81 -2.13 -12.67
C LEU A 249 18.37 -2.14 -12.11
N ALA A 250 18.02 -1.16 -11.27
CA ALA A 250 16.64 -0.97 -10.81
C ALA A 250 15.66 -0.79 -11.98
N ALA A 251 16.00 0.05 -12.96
CA ALA A 251 15.17 0.26 -14.15
C ALA A 251 15.03 -1.01 -15.01
N GLU A 252 16.09 -1.79 -15.17
CA GLU A 252 16.08 -3.04 -15.94
C GLU A 252 15.16 -4.10 -15.32
N THR A 253 14.91 -4.08 -14.00
CA THR A 253 13.93 -4.99 -13.38
C THR A 253 12.53 -4.81 -13.96
N TYR A 254 12.14 -3.61 -14.40
CA TYR A 254 10.85 -3.38 -15.06
C TYR A 254 10.79 -4.08 -16.43
N VAL A 255 11.90 -4.12 -17.16
CA VAL A 255 12.01 -4.83 -18.44
C VAL A 255 11.85 -6.33 -18.21
N LYS A 256 12.61 -6.89 -17.25
CA LYS A 256 12.51 -8.32 -16.88
C LYS A 256 11.11 -8.71 -16.39
N GLU A 257 10.47 -7.84 -15.60
CA GLU A 257 9.09 -8.03 -15.14
C GLU A 257 8.11 -8.01 -16.32
N ALA A 258 8.24 -7.07 -17.26
CA ALA A 258 7.44 -7.04 -18.48
C ALA A 258 7.59 -8.33 -19.30
N GLU A 259 8.82 -8.82 -19.48
CA GLU A 259 9.10 -10.07 -20.20
C GLU A 259 8.49 -11.31 -19.51
N SER A 260 8.32 -11.29 -18.18
CA SER A 260 7.69 -12.42 -17.48
C SER A 260 6.21 -12.59 -17.86
N PHE A 261 5.47 -11.50 -18.10
CA PHE A 261 4.09 -11.56 -18.59
C PHE A 261 3.97 -12.10 -20.02
N LEU A 262 5.04 -12.04 -20.81
CA LEU A 262 5.04 -12.64 -22.15
C LEU A 262 5.33 -14.15 -22.12
N LYS A 263 5.84 -14.67 -21.00
CA LYS A 263 6.09 -16.10 -20.79
C LYS A 263 4.86 -16.83 -20.24
N GLU A 264 3.84 -16.08 -19.81
CA GLU A 264 2.55 -16.63 -19.40
C GLU A 264 1.78 -17.21 -20.59
N ASN A 265 0.74 -18.01 -20.31
CA ASN A 265 -0.10 -18.61 -21.35
C ASN A 265 -1.60 -18.39 -21.04
N PRO A 266 -2.30 -17.52 -21.79
CA PRO A 266 -1.78 -16.68 -22.88
C PRO A 266 -0.85 -15.55 -22.37
N PRO A 267 0.04 -15.00 -23.21
CA PRO A 267 0.83 -13.84 -22.84
C PRO A 267 -0.04 -12.62 -22.59
N SER A 268 0.42 -11.68 -21.75
CA SER A 268 -0.22 -10.38 -21.54
C SER A 268 0.68 -9.21 -21.95
N TYR A 269 0.56 -8.79 -23.21
CA TYR A 269 1.10 -7.57 -23.78
C TYR A 269 0.54 -6.30 -23.14
N LEU A 270 -0.72 -6.29 -22.68
CA LEU A 270 -1.25 -5.16 -21.91
C LEU A 270 -0.49 -4.95 -20.59
N ALA A 271 -0.25 -6.04 -19.84
CA ALA A 271 0.52 -5.98 -18.59
C ALA A 271 1.99 -5.68 -18.86
N ALA A 272 2.60 -6.33 -19.86
CA ALA A 272 3.97 -6.08 -20.26
C ALA A 272 4.20 -4.62 -20.70
N SER A 273 3.28 -4.04 -21.47
CA SER A 273 3.34 -2.64 -21.90
C SER A 273 3.35 -1.66 -20.72
N ARG A 274 2.59 -1.94 -19.65
CA ARG A 274 2.63 -1.12 -18.44
C ARG A 274 4.04 -1.09 -17.83
N PHE A 275 4.67 -2.25 -17.68
CA PHE A 275 6.00 -2.34 -17.08
C PHE A 275 7.09 -1.79 -18.01
N MET A 276 6.97 -1.96 -19.33
CA MET A 276 7.87 -1.30 -20.29
C MET A 276 7.75 0.23 -20.23
N GLN A 277 6.55 0.79 -20.05
CA GLN A 277 6.40 2.22 -19.82
C GLN A 277 7.14 2.68 -18.56
N GLN A 278 6.99 1.95 -17.45
CA GLN A 278 7.71 2.25 -16.20
C GLN A 278 9.23 2.13 -16.37
N ALA A 279 9.70 1.17 -17.16
CA ALA A 279 11.12 1.05 -17.50
C ALA A 279 11.64 2.29 -18.24
N VAL A 280 10.93 2.76 -19.27
CA VAL A 280 11.29 3.99 -20.01
C VAL A 280 11.36 5.20 -19.09
N GLU A 281 10.35 5.37 -18.23
CA GLU A 281 10.30 6.46 -17.25
C GLU A 281 11.48 6.37 -16.26
N ALA A 282 11.74 5.17 -15.73
CA ALA A 282 12.85 4.91 -14.82
C ALA A 282 14.20 5.26 -15.47
N PHE A 283 14.50 4.75 -16.67
CA PHE A 283 15.75 5.08 -17.38
C PHE A 283 15.90 6.57 -17.68
N ARG A 284 14.82 7.25 -18.06
CA ARG A 284 14.84 8.70 -18.37
C ARG A 284 15.01 9.56 -17.11
N SER A 285 14.60 9.06 -15.94
CA SER A 285 14.74 9.78 -14.66
C SER A 285 16.14 9.69 -14.03
N ILE A 286 17.03 8.83 -14.57
CA ILE A 286 18.39 8.69 -14.06
C ILE A 286 19.14 10.02 -14.20
N SER A 287 19.63 10.53 -13.07
CA SER A 287 20.24 11.86 -12.97
C SER A 287 21.69 11.88 -13.48
N GLY A 288 22.07 12.96 -14.16
CA GLY A 288 23.43 13.20 -14.63
C GLY A 288 23.49 14.11 -15.86
N THR A 289 24.71 14.45 -16.28
CA THR A 289 24.94 15.16 -17.55
C THR A 289 24.54 14.30 -18.75
N LYS A 290 24.49 14.89 -19.96
CA LYS A 290 24.13 14.15 -21.18
C LYS A 290 25.12 13.01 -21.45
N GLU A 291 26.40 13.26 -21.19
CA GLU A 291 27.50 12.33 -21.36
C GLU A 291 27.41 11.18 -20.34
N GLN A 292 27.14 11.51 -19.07
CA GLN A 292 27.02 10.51 -17.99
C GLN A 292 25.78 9.61 -18.12
N THR A 293 24.73 10.10 -18.78
CA THR A 293 23.45 9.37 -18.94
C THR A 293 23.29 8.76 -20.34
N VAL A 294 24.34 8.75 -21.16
CA VAL A 294 24.28 8.27 -22.55
C VAL A 294 23.74 6.85 -22.65
N ASN A 295 24.21 5.93 -21.79
CA ASN A 295 23.78 4.54 -21.77
C ASN A 295 22.32 4.40 -21.30
N ALA A 296 21.93 5.12 -20.26
CA ALA A 296 20.54 5.12 -19.76
C ALA A 296 19.57 5.64 -20.83
N ARG A 297 19.93 6.70 -21.56
CA ARG A 297 19.11 7.25 -22.65
C ARG A 297 19.04 6.31 -23.84
N ALA A 298 20.15 5.71 -24.24
CA ALA A 298 20.17 4.71 -25.30
C ALA A 298 19.24 3.53 -24.95
N ARG A 299 19.34 3.01 -23.72
CA ARG A 299 18.47 1.94 -23.24
C ARG A 299 17.00 2.38 -23.18
N ALA A 300 16.71 3.61 -22.74
CA ALA A 300 15.35 4.15 -22.75
C ALA A 300 14.73 4.17 -24.15
N GLU A 301 15.51 4.53 -25.18
CA GLU A 301 15.03 4.54 -26.57
C GLU A 301 14.82 3.12 -27.12
N GLU A 302 15.69 2.16 -26.77
CA GLU A 302 15.48 0.74 -27.10
C GLU A 302 14.20 0.19 -26.47
N VAL A 303 14.03 0.38 -25.17
CA VAL A 303 12.85 -0.06 -24.42
C VAL A 303 11.59 0.65 -24.92
N HIS A 304 11.69 1.92 -25.32
CA HIS A 304 10.56 2.62 -25.92
C HIS A 304 10.13 2.02 -27.26
N LYS A 305 11.07 1.59 -28.12
CA LYS A 305 10.75 0.88 -29.36
C LYS A 305 10.05 -0.46 -29.09
N LEU A 306 10.53 -1.21 -28.10
CA LEU A 306 9.89 -2.47 -27.68
C LEU A 306 8.48 -2.23 -27.11
N LEU A 307 8.31 -1.16 -26.32
CA LEU A 307 6.99 -0.76 -25.82
C LEU A 307 5.99 -0.53 -26.96
N LEU A 308 6.39 0.14 -28.05
CA LEU A 308 5.51 0.36 -29.20
C LEU A 308 5.09 -0.96 -29.86
N GLN A 309 6.00 -1.94 -29.96
CA GLN A 309 5.68 -3.27 -30.47
C GLN A 309 4.71 -4.01 -29.54
N TYR A 310 4.87 -3.91 -28.22
CA TYR A 310 3.98 -4.55 -27.25
C TYR A 310 2.59 -3.91 -27.26
N GLN A 311 2.53 -2.59 -27.44
CA GLN A 311 1.28 -1.87 -27.59
C GLN A 311 0.53 -2.36 -28.83
N GLU A 312 1.18 -2.46 -29.98
CA GLU A 312 0.56 -3.01 -31.20
C GLU A 312 -0.04 -4.42 -30.96
N GLN A 313 0.69 -5.29 -30.26
CA GLN A 313 0.20 -6.64 -29.92
C GLN A 313 -0.96 -6.65 -28.91
N THR A 314 -1.11 -5.61 -28.08
CA THR A 314 -2.23 -5.50 -27.13
C THR A 314 -3.58 -5.54 -27.84
N LEU A 315 -3.66 -5.07 -29.08
CA LEU A 315 -4.89 -5.12 -29.88
C LEU A 315 -5.31 -6.55 -30.23
N ASN A 316 -4.36 -7.48 -30.35
CA ASN A 316 -4.64 -8.89 -30.62
C ASN A 316 -5.24 -9.61 -29.41
N GLU A 317 -5.10 -9.05 -28.21
CA GLU A 317 -5.72 -9.56 -26.98
C GLU A 317 -7.17 -9.13 -26.83
N MET A 318 -7.60 -8.13 -27.62
CA MET A 318 -8.94 -7.56 -27.49
C MET A 318 -9.98 -8.44 -28.18
N ILE A 319 -11.02 -8.79 -27.43
CA ILE A 319 -12.19 -9.45 -27.97
C ILE A 319 -13.18 -8.38 -28.39
N VAL A 320 -13.53 -8.39 -29.69
CA VAL A 320 -14.59 -7.53 -30.21
C VAL A 320 -15.93 -8.03 -29.67
N SER A 321 -16.64 -7.18 -28.94
CA SER A 321 -18.05 -7.38 -28.61
C SER A 321 -18.88 -6.33 -29.35
N SER A 322 -19.90 -6.79 -30.06
CA SER A 322 -20.84 -5.94 -30.79
C SER A 322 -22.25 -6.26 -30.35
N HIS A 323 -23.06 -5.22 -30.17
CA HIS A 323 -24.49 -5.35 -29.92
C HIS A 323 -25.25 -4.55 -30.97
N GLU A 324 -26.24 -5.17 -31.59
CA GLU A 324 -27.13 -4.49 -32.54
C GLU A 324 -28.33 -3.94 -31.76
N ILE A 325 -28.68 -2.69 -32.05
CA ILE A 325 -29.85 -2.03 -31.50
C ILE A 325 -30.69 -1.58 -32.68
N ASP A 326 -31.95 -2.01 -32.71
CA ASP A 326 -32.89 -1.53 -33.72
C ASP A 326 -33.25 -0.08 -33.42
N VAL A 327 -32.86 0.82 -34.32
CA VAL A 327 -33.15 2.26 -34.25
C VAL A 327 -34.13 2.70 -35.33
N SER A 328 -34.81 1.76 -36.02
CA SER A 328 -35.69 2.04 -37.16
C SER A 328 -36.78 3.07 -36.83
N GLU A 329 -37.36 2.98 -35.63
CA GLU A 329 -38.37 3.95 -35.18
C GLU A 329 -37.79 5.36 -35.03
N LEU A 330 -36.58 5.48 -34.46
CA LEU A 330 -35.91 6.77 -34.27
C LEU A 330 -35.56 7.41 -35.62
N VAL A 331 -35.08 6.57 -36.56
CA VAL A 331 -34.76 6.96 -37.94
C VAL A 331 -36.00 7.49 -38.66
N GLU A 332 -37.13 6.79 -38.59
CA GLU A 332 -38.37 7.25 -39.22
C GLU A 332 -38.94 8.51 -38.57
N GLN A 333 -38.86 8.63 -37.25
CA GLN A 333 -39.23 9.86 -36.54
C GLN A 333 -38.40 11.04 -37.03
N ALA A 334 -37.09 10.89 -37.15
CA ALA A 334 -36.19 11.94 -37.61
C ALA A 334 -36.46 12.37 -39.06
N ARG A 335 -36.71 11.41 -39.97
CA ARG A 335 -37.09 11.69 -41.36
C ARG A 335 -38.43 12.45 -41.43
N ASN A 336 -39.44 11.97 -40.72
CA ASN A 336 -40.76 12.60 -40.70
C ASN A 336 -40.72 14.01 -40.09
N HIS A 337 -39.78 14.27 -39.16
CA HIS A 337 -39.63 15.58 -38.55
C HIS A 337 -39.21 16.69 -39.54
N VAL A 338 -38.57 16.33 -40.66
CA VAL A 338 -38.10 17.30 -41.67
C VAL A 338 -38.88 17.20 -43.00
N ARG A 339 -39.55 16.08 -43.27
CA ARG A 339 -40.32 15.82 -44.50
C ARG A 339 -41.46 16.83 -44.70
N GLY A 340 -41.71 17.26 -45.94
CA GLY A 340 -42.82 18.17 -46.28
C GLY A 340 -42.62 19.62 -45.85
N LYS A 341 -41.50 19.96 -45.20
CA LYS A 341 -41.18 21.33 -44.76
C LYS A 341 -40.37 22.04 -45.85
N ASN A 342 -40.60 23.34 -46.01
CA ASN A 342 -39.71 24.17 -46.83
C ASN A 342 -38.29 24.18 -46.24
N PHE A 343 -37.28 24.45 -47.07
CA PHE A 343 -35.87 24.32 -46.69
C PHE A 343 -35.50 25.03 -45.38
N GLN A 344 -35.97 26.26 -45.16
CA GLN A 344 -35.67 27.02 -43.94
C GLN A 344 -36.29 26.36 -42.70
N ASN A 345 -37.55 25.97 -42.77
CA ASN A 345 -38.26 25.29 -41.67
C ASN A 345 -37.72 23.89 -41.42
N ALA A 346 -37.26 23.22 -42.47
CA ALA A 346 -36.71 21.87 -42.40
C ALA A 346 -35.29 21.90 -41.81
N LEU A 347 -34.48 22.91 -42.14
CA LEU A 347 -33.18 23.17 -41.51
C LEU A 347 -33.35 23.54 -40.03
N PHE A 348 -34.31 24.41 -39.71
CA PHE A 348 -34.61 24.73 -38.30
C PHE A 348 -35.06 23.48 -37.52
N ALA A 349 -35.93 22.66 -38.12
CA ALA A 349 -36.36 21.40 -37.52
C ALA A 349 -35.20 20.43 -37.27
N LEU A 350 -34.22 20.36 -38.19
CA LEU A 350 -33.01 19.55 -37.99
C LEU A 350 -32.22 19.98 -36.75
N THR A 351 -32.10 21.30 -36.50
CA THR A 351 -31.36 21.80 -35.32
C THR A 351 -32.00 21.42 -33.99
N LEU A 352 -33.27 21.04 -33.98
CA LEU A 352 -34.02 20.66 -32.78
C LEU A 352 -34.03 19.15 -32.51
N LEU A 353 -33.51 18.32 -33.43
CA LEU A 353 -33.56 16.86 -33.30
C LEU A 353 -32.51 16.28 -32.33
N GLY A 354 -31.38 16.98 -32.13
CA GLY A 354 -30.30 16.51 -31.26
C GLY A 354 -30.15 17.39 -30.02
N ALA A 355 -30.50 16.84 -28.85
CA ALA A 355 -30.22 17.47 -27.57
C ALA A 355 -29.13 16.68 -26.82
N PRO A 356 -28.14 17.34 -26.20
CA PRO A 356 -27.19 16.64 -25.34
C PRO A 356 -27.93 16.04 -24.13
N THR A 357 -27.56 14.81 -23.76
CA THR A 357 -28.12 14.17 -22.55
C THR A 357 -27.80 15.01 -21.32
N ASN A 358 -28.78 15.17 -20.44
CA ASN A 358 -28.59 15.91 -19.20
C ASN A 358 -27.59 15.19 -18.29
N VAL A 359 -26.68 15.94 -17.68
CA VAL A 359 -25.68 15.45 -16.72
C VAL A 359 -26.34 14.69 -15.57
N SER A 360 -27.47 15.15 -15.04
CA SER A 360 -28.18 14.47 -13.95
C SER A 360 -28.75 13.12 -14.38
N GLU A 361 -29.17 13.00 -15.64
CA GLU A 361 -29.69 11.78 -16.21
C GLU A 361 -28.59 10.77 -16.50
N LEU A 362 -27.45 11.22 -17.06
CA LEU A 362 -26.24 10.39 -17.21
C LEU A 362 -25.80 9.81 -15.87
N ARG A 363 -25.78 10.63 -14.81
CA ARG A 363 -25.44 10.17 -13.46
C ARG A 363 -26.40 9.10 -12.97
N LYS A 364 -27.71 9.32 -13.12
CA LYS A 364 -28.73 8.35 -12.73
C LYS A 364 -28.55 7.03 -13.49
N GLN A 365 -28.31 7.08 -14.80
CA GLN A 365 -28.05 5.89 -15.63
C GLN A 365 -26.84 5.11 -15.13
N VAL A 366 -25.73 5.79 -14.84
CA VAL A 366 -24.51 5.15 -14.31
C VAL A 366 -24.78 4.48 -12.96
N GLN A 367 -25.49 5.15 -12.05
CA GLN A 367 -25.83 4.59 -10.73
C GLN A 367 -26.74 3.36 -10.86
N THR A 368 -27.75 3.42 -11.73
CA THR A 368 -28.63 2.28 -12.01
C THR A 368 -27.83 1.11 -12.59
N GLN A 369 -27.01 1.34 -13.61
CA GLN A 369 -26.18 0.30 -14.23
C GLN A 369 -25.19 -0.32 -13.24
N ALA A 370 -24.55 0.48 -12.38
CA ALA A 370 -23.64 -0.03 -11.36
C ALA A 370 -24.37 -0.93 -10.35
N SER A 371 -25.62 -0.60 -9.98
CA SER A 371 -26.43 -1.42 -9.09
C SER A 371 -26.95 -2.71 -9.73
N GLU A 372 -27.24 -2.68 -11.04
CA GLU A 372 -27.76 -3.84 -11.79
C GLU A 372 -26.64 -4.80 -12.23
N PHE A 373 -25.46 -4.28 -12.56
CA PHE A 373 -24.32 -5.03 -13.10
C PHE A 373 -23.09 -4.94 -12.21
N VAL A 374 -23.23 -5.33 -10.94
CA VAL A 374 -22.20 -5.24 -9.90
C VAL A 374 -20.87 -5.87 -10.33
N PHE A 375 -20.89 -7.00 -11.05
CA PHE A 375 -19.67 -7.67 -11.51
C PHE A 375 -18.87 -6.85 -12.53
N SER A 376 -19.52 -6.04 -13.35
CA SER A 376 -18.84 -5.19 -14.33
C SER A 376 -18.10 -4.03 -13.67
N ASP A 377 -18.55 -3.58 -12.50
CA ASP A 377 -17.89 -2.52 -11.72
C ASP A 377 -16.70 -3.05 -10.90
N LEU A 378 -16.59 -4.37 -10.70
CA LEU A 378 -15.43 -5.00 -10.04
C LEU A 378 -14.17 -5.01 -10.90
N PHE A 379 -14.31 -4.91 -12.22
CA PHE A 379 -13.18 -4.94 -13.16
C PHE A 379 -13.03 -3.57 -13.83
N PRO A 380 -12.00 -2.78 -13.47
CA PRO A 380 -11.81 -1.44 -14.01
C PRO A 380 -11.61 -1.46 -15.53
N ALA A 381 -12.34 -0.63 -16.25
CA ALA A 381 -12.15 -0.48 -17.68
C ALA A 381 -10.80 0.18 -18.00
N VAL A 382 -10.08 -0.37 -18.99
CA VAL A 382 -8.85 0.21 -19.55
C VAL A 382 -9.14 0.62 -20.98
N MET A 383 -9.01 1.92 -21.28
CA MET A 383 -9.20 2.46 -22.61
C MET A 383 -7.89 2.47 -23.35
N VAL A 384 -7.90 1.91 -24.55
CA VAL A 384 -6.74 1.78 -25.41
C VAL A 384 -7.07 2.40 -26.77
N ASN A 385 -6.12 3.13 -27.36
CA ASN A 385 -6.31 3.71 -28.69
C ASN A 385 -6.00 2.71 -29.82
N GLU A 386 -6.15 3.16 -31.06
CA GLU A 386 -5.87 2.37 -32.28
C GLU A 386 -4.41 1.87 -32.41
N MET A 387 -3.48 2.42 -31.62
CA MET A 387 -2.08 1.98 -31.57
C MET A 387 -1.79 1.07 -30.38
N GLY A 388 -2.81 0.67 -29.61
CA GLY A 388 -2.62 -0.18 -28.44
C GLY A 388 -2.11 0.55 -27.18
N LYS A 389 -2.01 1.89 -27.22
CA LYS A 389 -1.60 2.70 -26.08
C LYS A 389 -2.78 2.94 -25.14
N VAL A 390 -2.57 2.72 -23.84
CA VAL A 390 -3.53 3.09 -22.80
C VAL A 390 -3.70 4.61 -22.76
N VAL A 391 -4.93 5.08 -22.97
CA VAL A 391 -5.31 6.51 -22.96
C VAL A 391 -6.13 6.91 -21.75
N ALA A 392 -6.82 5.95 -21.12
CA ALA A 392 -7.52 6.18 -19.86
C ALA A 392 -7.66 4.88 -19.07
N ARG A 393 -7.80 5.00 -17.75
CA ARG A 393 -8.15 3.89 -16.85
C ARG A 393 -9.27 4.36 -15.96
N GLN A 394 -10.25 3.50 -15.73
CA GLN A 394 -11.30 3.77 -14.77
C GLN A 394 -10.67 3.91 -13.37
N PRO A 395 -10.87 5.04 -12.69
CA PRO A 395 -10.41 5.21 -11.33
C PRO A 395 -11.41 4.55 -10.38
N GLY A 396 -10.97 3.53 -9.62
CA GLY A 396 -11.81 2.87 -8.63
C GLY A 396 -13.10 2.25 -9.18
N SER A 397 -14.10 2.14 -8.30
CA SER A 397 -15.40 1.54 -8.57
C SER A 397 -16.51 2.54 -8.22
N VAL A 398 -17.60 2.55 -8.99
CA VAL A 398 -18.78 3.39 -8.72
C VAL A 398 -19.40 3.03 -7.36
N LEU A 399 -19.25 1.78 -6.93
CA LEU A 399 -19.71 1.25 -5.64
C LEU A 399 -18.67 1.38 -4.51
N SER A 400 -17.58 2.13 -4.70
CA SER A 400 -16.58 2.33 -3.64
C SER A 400 -17.19 2.96 -2.40
N THR A 401 -16.72 2.54 -1.22
CA THR A 401 -17.08 3.16 0.06
C THR A 401 -16.35 4.48 0.29
N ASN A 402 -15.31 4.76 -0.51
CA ASN A 402 -14.62 6.06 -0.52
C ASN A 402 -15.36 7.03 -1.47
N PRO A 403 -15.93 8.13 -0.96
CA PRO A 403 -16.70 9.08 -1.77
C PRO A 403 -15.93 9.66 -2.96
N ASP A 404 -14.64 9.95 -2.79
CA ASP A 404 -13.82 10.57 -3.84
C ASP A 404 -13.55 9.59 -4.99
N GLU A 405 -13.31 8.32 -4.67
CA GLU A 405 -13.13 7.26 -5.67
C GLU A 405 -14.44 6.97 -6.41
N ALA A 406 -15.55 6.86 -5.68
CA ALA A 406 -16.86 6.62 -6.26
C ALA A 406 -17.28 7.74 -7.22
N GLU A 407 -17.00 8.99 -6.86
CA GLU A 407 -17.26 10.15 -7.70
C GLU A 407 -16.39 10.15 -8.96
N ALA A 408 -15.10 9.86 -8.84
CA ALA A 408 -14.20 9.75 -9.99
C ALA A 408 -14.64 8.63 -10.95
N ALA A 409 -15.00 7.46 -10.42
CA ALA A 409 -15.52 6.33 -11.19
C ALA A 409 -16.83 6.69 -11.91
N THR A 410 -17.73 7.36 -11.20
CA THR A 410 -19.02 7.82 -11.74
C THR A 410 -18.81 8.77 -12.92
N ASN A 411 -17.94 9.77 -12.75
CA ASN A 411 -17.63 10.73 -13.82
C ASN A 411 -17.00 10.04 -15.04
N PHE A 412 -16.10 9.07 -14.83
CA PHE A 412 -15.52 8.27 -15.92
C PHE A 412 -16.60 7.54 -16.74
N GLN A 413 -17.56 6.88 -16.08
CA GLN A 413 -18.65 6.19 -16.78
C GLN A 413 -19.63 7.18 -17.43
N MET A 414 -19.89 8.33 -16.82
CA MET A 414 -20.73 9.37 -17.42
C MET A 414 -20.16 9.87 -18.75
N TYR A 415 -18.83 10.06 -18.85
CA TYR A 415 -18.19 10.42 -20.12
C TYR A 415 -18.36 9.33 -21.18
N ARG A 416 -18.25 8.05 -20.82
CA ARG A 416 -18.48 6.93 -21.74
C ARG A 416 -19.92 6.88 -22.24
N ASN A 417 -20.88 6.98 -21.32
CA ASN A 417 -22.31 7.00 -21.67
C ASN A 417 -22.65 8.23 -22.51
N ALA A 418 -22.04 9.38 -22.25
CA ALA A 418 -22.23 10.58 -23.07
C ALA A 418 -21.72 10.38 -24.52
N ILE A 419 -20.53 9.80 -24.71
CA ILE A 419 -19.98 9.50 -26.04
C ILE A 419 -20.91 8.51 -26.77
N TYR A 420 -21.36 7.47 -26.08
CA TYR A 420 -22.29 6.50 -26.64
C TYR A 420 -23.60 7.16 -27.07
N ASN A 421 -24.23 7.96 -26.19
CA ASN A 421 -25.47 8.67 -26.49
C ASN A 421 -25.30 9.65 -27.67
N GLN A 422 -24.17 10.37 -27.74
CA GLN A 422 -23.87 11.26 -28.87
C GLN A 422 -23.79 10.51 -30.20
N ASN A 423 -23.15 9.34 -30.22
CA ASN A 423 -23.09 8.50 -31.42
C ASN A 423 -24.48 8.04 -31.86
N VAL A 424 -25.32 7.59 -30.92
CA VAL A 424 -26.71 7.20 -31.21
C VAL A 424 -27.49 8.41 -31.74
N GLN A 425 -27.36 9.58 -31.13
CA GLN A 425 -28.03 10.81 -31.58
C GLN A 425 -27.64 11.19 -33.02
N ALA A 426 -26.35 11.14 -33.34
CA ALA A 426 -25.84 11.44 -34.67
C ALA A 426 -26.37 10.46 -35.72
N GLN A 427 -26.28 9.16 -35.45
CA GLN A 427 -26.62 8.10 -36.41
C GLN A 427 -28.14 7.88 -36.56
N ALA A 428 -28.91 7.96 -35.47
CA ALA A 428 -30.34 7.67 -35.47
C ALA A 428 -31.21 8.89 -35.82
N TYR A 429 -30.77 10.10 -35.47
CA TYR A 429 -31.58 11.31 -35.69
C TYR A 429 -30.98 12.25 -36.74
N ILE A 430 -29.74 12.70 -36.55
CA ILE A 430 -29.16 13.76 -37.38
C ILE A 430 -28.91 13.30 -38.81
N GLU A 431 -28.22 12.17 -39.00
CA GLU A 431 -27.88 11.67 -40.33
C GLU A 431 -29.14 11.33 -41.18
N PRO A 432 -30.13 10.59 -40.68
CA PRO A 432 -31.34 10.29 -41.45
C PRO A 432 -32.13 11.54 -41.85
N ALA A 433 -32.26 12.52 -40.95
CA ALA A 433 -32.92 13.78 -41.25
C ALA A 433 -32.14 14.59 -42.29
N ARG A 434 -30.81 14.65 -42.18
CA ARG A 434 -29.92 15.28 -43.18
C ARG A 434 -30.08 14.64 -44.55
N TYR A 435 -30.12 13.31 -44.64
CA TYR A 435 -30.35 12.58 -45.89
C TYR A 435 -31.74 12.89 -46.49
N GLN A 436 -32.79 12.91 -45.66
CA GLN A 436 -34.16 13.24 -46.11
C GLN A 436 -34.25 14.68 -46.64
N LEU A 437 -33.51 15.63 -46.06
CA LEU A 437 -33.43 17.01 -46.56
C LEU A 437 -32.68 17.13 -47.89
N ALA A 438 -31.59 16.39 -48.04
CA ALA A 438 -30.70 16.50 -49.20
C ALA A 438 -31.23 15.75 -50.43
N PHE A 439 -31.93 14.64 -50.23
CA PHE A 439 -32.29 13.71 -51.33
C PHE A 439 -33.74 13.24 -51.30
N GLY A 440 -34.50 13.54 -50.24
CA GLY A 440 -35.92 13.25 -50.21
C GLY A 440 -36.69 14.22 -51.11
N LEU A 441 -37.67 13.72 -51.86
CA LEU A 441 -38.67 14.57 -52.50
C LEU A 441 -39.33 15.41 -51.39
N ILE A 442 -39.15 16.74 -51.48
CA ILE A 442 -39.62 17.72 -50.48
C ILE A 442 -41.12 17.61 -50.29
#